data_AF-A0A0Q6KJJ3-F1
#
_entry.id   AF-A0A0Q6KJJ3-F1
#
_cell.length_a   1.000
_cell.length_b   1.000
_cell.length_c   1.000
_cell.angle_alpha   90.00
_cell.angle_beta   90.00
_cell.angle_gamma   90.00
#
_symmetry.space_group_name_H-M   'P 1'
#
loop_
_entity.id
_entity.type
_entity.pdbx_description
1 polymer ?
#
loop_
_entity_poly.entity_id
_entity_poly.type
_entity_poly.pdbx_seq_one_letter_code
_entity_poly.pdbx_strand_id
1 'polypeptide(L)'
;MQARSRIPATAHSDASTASGAFPLHPALPWIVIGFCCVVVAITFDRAGFPSLTDLLVFPDARPALRPGFSSVPQAAPVAPRLLLDIGLLPGIELRTALVGLHLIGLCFGLGGATMLDFWILRWLAWRALPDPIVRTFGFLAKVVTVGLVLLWVSGIGFLAIYAADAPEKLANPKIWAKVTIVLALTLNGLLLHATVIPLVLAKPQRPLLMDLSFGQRMIFIGCGAVSGVSWYAAFALGLLREFNNRVAAGQLLCLWLVSILVVAAVTALAFHLLLPRPGAAPMQGR
;
A
#
# COMPACT_ATOMS: atom_id res chain seq x y z
N MET A 1 -11.58 -62.47 48.46
CA MET A 1 -12.60 -61.42 48.66
C MET A 1 -11.88 -60.07 48.66
N GLN A 2 -12.52 -59.03 48.11
CA GLN A 2 -12.01 -57.67 47.86
C GLN A 2 -11.22 -57.40 46.56
N ALA A 3 -12.02 -57.03 45.57
CA ALA A 3 -11.64 -56.22 44.42
C ALA A 3 -11.17 -54.82 44.85
N ARG A 4 -10.09 -54.33 44.24
CA ARG A 4 -9.80 -52.90 44.13
C ARG A 4 -9.68 -52.54 42.66
N SER A 5 -10.60 -51.68 42.23
CA SER A 5 -10.72 -51.08 40.92
C SER A 5 -9.45 -50.31 40.53
N ARG A 6 -8.84 -50.67 39.40
CA ARG A 6 -7.86 -49.82 38.72
C ARG A 6 -8.61 -48.79 37.89
N ILE A 7 -8.51 -47.53 38.29
CA ILE A 7 -8.86 -46.38 37.46
C ILE A 7 -7.81 -46.31 36.33
N PRO A 8 -8.20 -46.24 35.04
CA PRO A 8 -7.22 -46.07 33.97
C PRO A 8 -6.69 -44.64 33.97
N ALA A 9 -5.36 -44.51 33.93
CA ALA A 9 -4.67 -43.25 33.74
C ALA A 9 -5.11 -42.63 32.41
N THR A 10 -5.73 -41.46 32.49
CA THR A 10 -6.03 -40.62 31.34
C THR A 10 -4.73 -40.23 30.66
N ALA A 11 -4.57 -40.67 29.42
CA ALA A 11 -3.51 -40.26 28.53
C ALA A 11 -3.48 -38.72 28.43
N HIS A 12 -2.39 -38.11 28.88
CA HIS A 12 -2.05 -36.76 28.48
C HIS A 12 -1.80 -36.77 26.97
N SER A 13 -2.77 -36.30 26.20
CA SER A 13 -2.56 -35.96 24.80
C SER A 13 -1.60 -34.79 24.75
N ASP A 14 -0.37 -35.05 24.33
CA ASP A 14 0.54 -34.02 23.86
C ASP A 14 -0.09 -33.34 22.64
N ALA A 15 -0.85 -32.29 22.91
CA ALA A 15 -1.24 -31.29 21.93
C ALA A 15 0.01 -30.50 21.57
N SER A 16 0.90 -31.14 20.81
CA SER A 16 1.95 -30.44 20.08
C SER A 16 1.28 -29.42 19.19
N THR A 17 1.59 -28.17 19.47
CA THR A 17 1.26 -27.00 18.71
C THR A 17 1.82 -27.17 17.30
N ALA A 18 0.99 -27.71 16.40
CA ALA A 18 1.16 -27.57 14.96
C ALA A 18 0.98 -26.08 14.62
N SER A 19 2.06 -25.34 14.84
CA SER A 19 2.28 -24.02 14.30
C SER A 19 2.03 -24.08 12.80
N GLY A 20 0.91 -23.49 12.37
CA GLY A 20 0.55 -23.30 10.96
C GLY A 20 1.48 -22.28 10.29
N ALA A 21 2.79 -22.47 10.41
CA ALA A 21 3.76 -21.80 9.56
C ALA A 21 3.60 -22.40 8.17
N PHE A 22 2.91 -21.67 7.29
CA PHE A 22 2.90 -21.96 5.87
C PHE A 22 4.36 -21.97 5.40
N PRO A 23 4.93 -23.11 4.97
CA PRO A 23 6.30 -23.13 4.49
C PRO A 23 6.32 -22.37 3.16
N LEU A 24 6.74 -21.10 3.19
CA LEU A 24 6.94 -20.31 1.98
C LEU A 24 8.07 -21.00 1.20
N HIS A 25 7.75 -21.53 0.02
CA HIS A 25 8.73 -22.12 -0.88
C HIS A 25 9.90 -21.12 -1.10
N PRO A 26 11.17 -21.54 -1.10
CA PRO A 26 12.33 -20.62 -1.15
C PRO A 26 12.36 -19.71 -2.40
N ALA A 27 11.66 -20.09 -3.46
CA ALA A 27 11.51 -19.28 -4.68
C ALA A 27 10.37 -18.24 -4.63
N LEU A 28 9.43 -18.36 -3.69
CA LEU A 28 8.25 -17.50 -3.59
C LEU A 28 8.60 -16.02 -3.39
N PRO A 29 9.62 -15.65 -2.58
CA PRO A 29 10.03 -14.25 -2.46
C PRO A 29 10.51 -13.67 -3.79
N TRP A 30 11.27 -14.45 -4.56
CA TRP A 30 11.81 -14.02 -5.85
C TRP A 30 10.74 -13.89 -6.94
N ILE A 31 9.76 -14.80 -6.95
CA ILE A 31 8.59 -14.71 -7.84
C ILE A 31 7.77 -13.45 -7.51
N VAL A 32 7.53 -13.19 -6.22
CA VAL A 32 6.80 -11.99 -5.79
C VAL A 32 7.59 -10.73 -6.15
N ILE A 33 8.90 -10.68 -5.87
CA ILE A 33 9.76 -9.55 -6.26
C ILE A 33 9.72 -9.33 -7.77
N GLY A 34 9.87 -10.38 -8.58
CA GLY A 34 9.82 -10.29 -10.05
C GLY A 34 8.47 -9.78 -10.56
N PHE A 35 7.36 -10.31 -10.04
CA PHE A 35 6.02 -9.84 -10.36
C PHE A 35 5.82 -8.38 -9.94
N CYS A 36 6.31 -8.00 -8.76
CA CYS A 36 6.26 -6.62 -8.27
C CYS A 36 7.06 -5.67 -9.17
N CYS A 37 8.25 -6.06 -9.63
CA CYS A 37 9.04 -5.29 -10.59
C CYS A 37 8.30 -5.06 -11.90
N VAL A 38 7.60 -6.08 -12.43
CA VAL A 38 6.77 -5.95 -13.64
C VAL A 38 5.60 -5.00 -13.41
N VAL A 39 4.91 -5.12 -12.28
CA VAL A 39 3.80 -4.23 -11.90
C VAL A 39 4.28 -2.78 -11.77
N VAL A 40 5.47 -2.56 -11.18
CA VAL A 40 6.11 -1.24 -11.10
C VAL A 40 6.41 -0.71 -12.50
N ALA A 41 7.04 -1.50 -13.36
CA ALA A 41 7.36 -1.07 -14.73
C ALA A 41 6.11 -0.65 -15.53
N ILE A 42 5.02 -1.43 -15.42
CA ILE A 42 3.72 -1.09 -16.04
C ILE A 42 3.15 0.20 -15.46
N THR A 43 3.26 0.39 -14.14
CA THR A 43 2.77 1.61 -13.47
C THR A 43 3.57 2.83 -13.91
N PHE A 44 4.88 2.72 -14.06
CA PHE A 44 5.76 3.78 -14.58
C PHE A 44 5.40 4.18 -16.02
N ASP A 45 5.26 3.19 -16.91
CA ASP A 45 4.91 3.40 -18.32
C ASP A 45 3.55 4.10 -18.48
N ARG A 46 2.53 3.61 -17.76
CA ARG A 46 1.17 4.18 -17.77
C ARG A 46 1.08 5.58 -17.16
N ALA A 47 1.97 5.92 -16.24
CA ALA A 47 2.00 7.22 -15.57
C ALA A 47 2.69 8.32 -16.41
N GLY A 48 3.29 7.96 -17.55
CA GLY A 48 4.00 8.91 -18.41
C GLY A 48 5.28 9.46 -17.79
N PHE A 49 5.89 8.72 -16.85
CA PHE A 49 7.21 9.06 -16.32
C PHE A 49 8.30 8.60 -17.30
N PRO A 50 9.42 9.33 -17.41
CA PRO A 50 10.57 8.87 -18.16
C PRO A 50 11.08 7.54 -17.58
N SER A 51 11.72 6.74 -18.44
CA SER A 51 12.20 5.40 -18.09
C SER A 51 13.19 5.45 -16.91
N LEU A 52 13.26 4.40 -16.08
CA LEU A 52 14.22 4.34 -14.95
C LEU A 52 15.67 4.64 -15.39
N THR A 53 16.00 4.35 -16.64
CA THR A 53 17.27 4.66 -17.30
C THR A 53 17.53 6.17 -17.42
N ASP A 54 16.52 7.01 -17.59
CA ASP A 54 16.67 8.46 -17.70
C ASP A 54 16.86 9.14 -16.33
N LEU A 55 16.34 8.53 -15.26
CA LEU A 55 16.37 9.07 -13.89
C LEU A 55 17.65 8.71 -13.13
N LEU A 56 18.42 7.74 -13.64
CA LEU A 56 19.67 7.24 -13.06
C LEU A 56 20.95 7.77 -13.74
N VAL A 57 20.83 8.64 -14.75
CA VAL A 57 21.99 9.31 -15.35
C VAL A 57 22.39 10.50 -14.48
N PHE A 58 23.26 10.25 -13.50
CA PHE A 58 24.06 11.30 -12.90
C PHE A 58 25.17 11.70 -13.91
N PRO A 59 25.25 12.96 -14.36
CA PRO A 59 26.36 13.38 -15.19
C PRO A 59 27.66 13.30 -14.39
N ASP A 60 28.70 12.74 -15.03
CA ASP A 60 30.04 12.46 -14.50
C ASP A 60 30.64 13.63 -13.69
N ALA A 61 30.39 13.65 -12.38
CA ALA A 61 31.15 14.47 -11.45
C ALA A 61 32.40 13.69 -11.03
N ARG A 62 33.52 13.88 -11.75
CA ARG A 62 34.82 13.40 -11.30
C ARG A 62 35.27 14.25 -10.10
N PRO A 63 35.45 13.69 -8.89
CA PRO A 63 36.03 14.46 -7.79
C PRO A 63 37.53 14.60 -8.03
N ALA A 64 38.01 15.84 -8.06
CA ALA A 64 39.43 16.13 -8.01
C ALA A 64 39.97 15.78 -6.61
N LEU A 65 40.79 14.72 -6.54
CA LEU A 65 41.51 14.34 -5.32
C LEU A 65 42.52 15.43 -4.95
N ARG A 66 42.34 16.06 -3.79
CA ARG A 66 43.41 16.85 -3.14
C ARG A 66 44.25 15.93 -2.25
N PRO A 67 45.58 15.92 -2.38
CA PRO A 67 46.42 15.15 -1.48
C PRO A 67 46.66 15.93 -0.18
N GLY A 68 46.39 15.26 0.94
CA GLY A 68 46.81 15.73 2.27
C GLY A 68 45.67 15.74 3.27
N PHE A 69 45.51 14.64 4.00
CA PHE A 69 45.33 14.60 5.46
C PHE A 69 45.38 13.13 5.89
N SER A 70 46.56 12.72 6.33
CA SER A 70 46.86 11.43 6.94
C SER A 70 46.59 11.51 8.44
N SER A 71 45.49 10.90 8.89
CA SER A 71 45.36 10.14 10.16
C SER A 71 43.87 9.96 10.51
N VAL A 72 43.19 8.99 9.88
CA VAL A 72 41.91 8.49 10.40
C VAL A 72 42.21 7.29 11.29
N PRO A 73 41.81 7.26 12.57
CA PRO A 73 41.94 6.09 13.41
C PRO A 73 41.19 4.92 12.78
N GLN A 74 41.84 3.76 12.68
CA GLN A 74 41.26 2.55 12.11
C GLN A 74 40.11 2.07 13.01
N ALA A 75 38.87 2.42 12.66
CA ALA A 75 37.68 1.85 13.27
C ALA A 75 37.58 0.35 12.90
N ALA A 76 37.21 -0.47 13.87
CA ALA A 76 36.98 -1.91 13.73
C ALA A 76 36.15 -2.24 12.47
N PRO A 77 36.28 -3.45 11.89
CA PRO A 77 35.59 -3.81 10.65
C PRO A 77 34.07 -3.84 10.88
N VAL A 78 33.44 -2.69 10.67
CA VAL A 78 31.99 -2.57 10.54
C VAL A 78 31.66 -3.11 9.16
N ALA A 79 30.73 -4.06 9.10
CA ALA A 79 30.20 -4.63 7.86
C ALA A 79 29.99 -3.54 6.79
N PRO A 80 30.23 -3.81 5.49
CA PRO A 80 30.24 -2.79 4.45
C PRO A 80 28.91 -2.04 4.41
N ARG A 81 28.86 -0.88 5.06
CA ARG A 81 27.71 0.01 5.01
C ARG A 81 27.77 0.69 3.66
N LEU A 82 26.82 0.36 2.77
CA LEU A 82 26.70 1.06 1.50
C LEU A 82 26.35 2.52 1.79
N LEU A 83 27.37 3.35 1.69
CA LEU A 83 27.35 4.74 2.11
C LEU A 83 27.26 5.58 0.84
N LEU A 84 26.20 6.37 0.72
CA LEU A 84 26.02 7.30 -0.39
C LEU A 84 26.84 8.55 -0.08
N ASP A 85 28.05 8.61 -0.63
CA ASP A 85 28.96 9.74 -0.44
C ASP A 85 28.67 10.82 -1.48
N ILE A 86 27.98 11.89 -1.06
CA ILE A 86 27.64 13.04 -1.93
C ILE A 86 28.74 14.13 -1.82
N GLY A 87 29.86 13.89 -1.13
CA GLY A 87 31.01 14.80 -1.04
C GLY A 87 30.77 16.11 -0.26
N LEU A 88 29.52 16.46 0.04
CA LEU A 88 29.12 17.67 0.78
C LEU A 88 28.54 17.38 2.18
N LEU A 89 28.19 16.13 2.47
CA LEU A 89 27.58 15.69 3.74
C LEU A 89 28.24 14.38 4.20
N PRO A 90 28.25 14.06 5.52
CA PRO A 90 28.65 12.73 5.99
C PRO A 90 27.79 11.71 5.27
N GLY A 91 28.40 10.72 4.63
CA GLY A 91 27.66 9.94 3.67
C GLY A 91 26.51 9.18 4.29
N ILE A 92 25.39 9.21 3.59
CA ILE A 92 24.10 8.80 4.11
C ILE A 92 24.04 7.28 3.99
N GLU A 93 23.69 6.60 5.09
CA GLU A 93 23.43 5.16 5.02
C GLU A 93 22.27 4.91 4.04
N LEU A 94 22.44 3.97 3.09
CA LEU A 94 21.40 3.62 2.13
C LEU A 94 20.05 3.34 2.82
N ARG A 95 20.08 2.70 3.99
CA ARG A 95 18.88 2.43 4.80
C ARG A 95 18.13 3.71 5.16
N THR A 96 18.84 4.76 5.58
CA THR A 96 18.25 6.05 5.93
C THR A 96 17.64 6.73 4.71
N ALA A 97 18.32 6.70 3.57
CA ALA A 97 17.78 7.21 2.32
C ALA A 97 16.49 6.49 1.91
N LEU A 98 16.46 5.14 2.00
CA LEU A 98 15.26 4.34 1.70
C LEU A 98 14.11 4.65 2.66
N VAL A 99 14.38 4.86 3.95
CA VAL A 99 13.36 5.28 4.93
C VAL A 99 12.79 6.65 4.56
N GLY A 100 13.65 7.62 4.24
CA GLY A 100 13.20 8.94 3.79
C GLY A 100 12.31 8.85 2.55
N LEU A 101 12.75 8.10 1.53
CA LEU A 101 11.98 7.87 0.31
C LEU A 101 10.62 7.21 0.59
N HIS A 102 10.60 6.20 1.46
CA HIS A 102 9.39 5.49 1.83
C HIS A 102 8.39 6.39 2.55
N LEU A 103 8.86 7.25 3.46
CA LEU A 103 8.01 8.19 4.19
C LEU A 103 7.43 9.28 3.27
N ILE A 104 8.24 9.82 2.35
CA ILE A 104 7.75 10.76 1.32
C ILE A 104 6.68 10.07 0.46
N GLY A 105 6.95 8.84 0.01
CA GLY A 105 6.00 8.03 -0.75
C GLY A 105 4.69 7.83 -0.01
N LEU A 106 4.76 7.50 1.28
CA LEU A 106 3.60 7.35 2.15
C LEU A 106 2.83 8.68 2.28
N CYS A 107 3.50 9.81 2.50
CA CYS A 107 2.85 11.12 2.62
C CYS A 107 2.11 11.51 1.34
N PHE A 108 2.74 11.34 0.17
CA PHE A 108 2.10 11.64 -1.11
C PHE A 108 0.96 10.67 -1.42
N GLY A 109 1.19 9.38 -1.20
CA GLY A 109 0.22 8.31 -1.46
C GLY A 109 -1.01 8.41 -0.56
N LEU A 110 -0.83 8.28 0.76
CA LEU A 110 -1.92 8.31 1.74
C LEU A 110 -2.62 9.68 1.72
N GLY A 111 -1.87 10.79 1.78
CA GLY A 111 -2.45 12.13 1.81
C GLY A 111 -3.24 12.46 0.54
N GLY A 112 -2.69 12.13 -0.63
CA GLY A 112 -3.37 12.31 -1.91
C GLY A 112 -4.63 11.45 -2.02
N ALA A 113 -4.55 10.18 -1.61
CA ALA A 113 -5.69 9.25 -1.66
C ALA A 113 -6.81 9.68 -0.72
N THR A 114 -6.49 10.05 0.53
CA THR A 114 -7.48 10.57 1.49
C THR A 114 -8.18 11.81 0.95
N MET A 115 -7.45 12.73 0.31
CA MET A 115 -8.06 13.92 -0.30
C MET A 115 -8.99 13.56 -1.45
N LEU A 116 -8.58 12.66 -2.35
CA LEU A 116 -9.43 12.15 -3.44
C LEU A 116 -10.70 11.48 -2.91
N ASP A 117 -10.56 10.60 -1.92
CA ASP A 117 -11.67 9.89 -1.29
C ASP A 117 -12.65 10.88 -0.63
N PHE A 118 -12.14 11.91 0.05
CA PHE A 118 -12.97 12.98 0.63
C PHE A 118 -13.77 13.74 -0.44
N TRP A 119 -13.14 14.09 -1.57
CA TRP A 119 -13.83 14.76 -2.68
C TRP A 119 -14.89 13.86 -3.32
N ILE A 120 -14.63 12.56 -3.44
CA ILE A 120 -15.60 11.58 -3.93
C ILE A 120 -16.82 11.50 -3.00
N LEU A 121 -16.59 11.38 -1.68
CA LEU A 121 -17.67 11.34 -0.69
C LEU A 121 -18.47 12.66 -0.69
N ARG A 122 -17.76 13.79 -0.82
CA ARG A 122 -18.39 15.11 -0.96
C ARG A 122 -19.29 15.18 -2.18
N TRP A 123 -18.81 14.71 -3.33
CA TRP A 123 -19.59 14.65 -4.57
C TRP A 123 -20.79 13.73 -4.42
N LEU A 124 -20.63 12.60 -3.74
CA LEU A 124 -21.72 11.68 -3.48
C LEU A 124 -22.85 12.33 -2.65
N ALA A 125 -22.48 13.13 -1.64
CA ALA A 125 -23.42 13.82 -0.78
C ALA A 125 -24.11 15.03 -1.46
N TRP A 126 -23.36 15.85 -2.20
CA TRP A 126 -23.85 17.12 -2.76
C TRP A 126 -24.10 17.13 -4.28
N ARG A 127 -23.95 15.97 -4.94
CA ARG A 127 -24.37 15.68 -6.33
C ARG A 127 -23.74 16.52 -7.46
N ALA A 128 -22.80 17.40 -7.15
CA ALA A 128 -22.04 18.16 -8.12
C ALA A 128 -20.58 18.32 -7.69
N LEU A 129 -19.67 18.30 -8.67
CA LEU A 129 -18.27 18.65 -8.46
C LEU A 129 -17.99 20.01 -9.12
N PRO A 130 -17.54 21.03 -8.38
CA PRO A 130 -17.15 22.30 -8.99
C PRO A 130 -16.03 22.13 -10.05
N ASP A 131 -16.14 22.81 -11.19
CA ASP A 131 -15.21 22.67 -12.32
C ASP A 131 -13.71 22.84 -11.97
N PRO A 132 -13.30 23.75 -11.07
CA PRO A 132 -11.90 23.87 -10.66
C PRO A 132 -11.34 22.59 -10.01
N ILE A 133 -12.20 21.79 -9.37
CA ILE A 133 -11.80 20.60 -8.61
C ILE A 133 -11.48 19.42 -9.53
N VAL A 134 -12.04 19.38 -10.75
CA VAL A 134 -11.74 18.34 -11.74
C VAL A 134 -10.26 18.31 -12.10
N ARG A 135 -9.63 19.49 -12.25
CA ARG A 135 -8.19 19.61 -12.51
C ARG A 135 -7.36 19.17 -11.30
N THR A 136 -7.77 19.56 -10.10
CA THR A 136 -7.14 19.13 -8.85
C THR A 136 -7.20 17.63 -8.66
N PHE A 137 -8.31 16.99 -9.05
CA PHE A 137 -8.48 15.54 -8.99
C PHE A 137 -7.44 14.81 -9.84
N GLY A 138 -7.23 15.24 -11.09
CA GLY A 138 -6.21 14.66 -11.98
C GLY A 138 -4.78 14.86 -11.46
N PHE A 139 -4.50 16.02 -10.84
CA PHE A 139 -3.21 16.28 -10.21
C PHE A 139 -2.99 15.36 -8.99
N LEU A 140 -3.96 15.27 -8.08
CA LEU A 140 -3.87 14.41 -6.90
C LEU A 140 -3.73 12.94 -7.27
N ALA A 141 -4.42 12.47 -8.31
CA ALA A 141 -4.24 11.10 -8.81
C ALA A 141 -2.78 10.84 -9.21
N LYS A 142 -2.13 11.76 -9.93
CA LYS A 142 -0.70 11.67 -10.26
C LYS A 142 0.19 11.68 -9.02
N VAL A 143 -0.12 12.53 -8.03
CA VAL A 143 0.62 12.57 -6.76
C VAL A 143 0.53 11.22 -6.03
N VAL A 144 -0.64 10.59 -6.02
CA VAL A 144 -0.82 9.24 -5.45
C VAL A 144 0.00 8.21 -6.22
N THR A 145 0.01 8.28 -7.55
CA THR A 145 0.83 7.39 -8.39
C THR A 145 2.33 7.54 -8.08
N VAL A 146 2.83 8.78 -7.94
CA VAL A 146 4.21 9.03 -7.52
C VAL A 146 4.47 8.44 -6.14
N GLY A 147 3.57 8.67 -5.19
CA GLY A 147 3.66 8.10 -3.84
C GLY A 147 3.78 6.57 -3.87
N LEU A 148 2.96 5.90 -4.67
CA LEU A 148 2.97 4.44 -4.82
C LEU A 148 4.27 3.94 -5.46
N VAL A 149 4.78 4.65 -6.47
CA VAL A 149 6.10 4.37 -7.07
C VAL A 149 7.21 4.45 -6.02
N LEU A 150 7.24 5.53 -5.24
CA LEU A 150 8.25 5.71 -4.19
C LEU A 150 8.19 4.59 -3.14
N LEU A 151 6.98 4.15 -2.77
CA LEU A 151 6.77 3.04 -1.85
C LEU A 151 7.28 1.71 -2.40
N TRP A 152 7.07 1.45 -3.69
CA TRP A 152 7.60 0.25 -4.34
C TRP A 152 9.12 0.25 -4.42
N VAL A 153 9.71 1.34 -4.91
CA VAL A 153 11.18 1.47 -5.04
C VAL A 153 11.84 1.28 -3.66
N SER A 154 11.34 1.99 -2.65
CA SER A 154 11.87 1.87 -1.29
C SER A 154 11.57 0.51 -0.65
N GLY A 155 10.38 -0.05 -0.87
CA GLY A 155 9.97 -1.35 -0.36
C GLY A 155 10.81 -2.50 -0.90
N ILE A 156 11.06 -2.53 -2.21
CA ILE A 156 11.96 -3.49 -2.86
C ILE A 156 13.38 -3.30 -2.33
N GLY A 157 13.85 -2.05 -2.17
CA GLY A 157 15.13 -1.76 -1.53
C GLY A 157 15.26 -2.36 -0.13
N PHE A 158 14.21 -2.27 0.71
CA PHE A 158 14.22 -2.91 2.02
C PHE A 158 14.26 -4.45 1.93
N LEU A 159 13.51 -5.05 1.01
CA LEU A 159 13.54 -6.51 0.81
C LEU A 159 14.91 -6.98 0.35
N ALA A 160 15.57 -6.26 -0.56
CA ALA A 160 16.91 -6.56 -1.02
C ALA A 160 17.95 -6.49 0.11
N ILE A 161 17.89 -5.43 0.93
CA ILE A 161 18.75 -5.30 2.12
C ILE A 161 18.48 -6.43 3.12
N TYR A 162 17.22 -6.80 3.37
CA TYR A 162 16.91 -7.91 4.26
C TYR A 162 17.40 -9.25 3.70
N ALA A 163 17.29 -9.49 2.39
CA ALA A 163 17.83 -10.70 1.78
C ALA A 163 19.35 -10.82 1.93
N ALA A 164 20.07 -9.70 1.85
CA ALA A 164 21.53 -9.66 1.96
C ALA A 164 22.04 -9.72 3.42
N ASP A 165 21.47 -8.89 4.30
CA ASP A 165 22.03 -8.65 5.64
C ASP A 165 21.36 -9.48 6.75
N ALA A 166 20.09 -9.87 6.57
CA ALA A 166 19.25 -10.43 7.64
C ALA A 166 18.06 -11.22 7.08
N PRO A 167 18.30 -12.36 6.39
CA PRO A 167 17.28 -13.10 5.65
C PRO A 167 16.15 -13.61 6.55
N GLU A 168 16.42 -13.84 7.84
CA GLU A 168 15.41 -14.20 8.84
C GLU A 168 14.30 -13.15 8.97
N LYS A 169 14.57 -11.88 8.64
CA LYS A 169 13.53 -10.83 8.64
C LYS A 169 12.49 -11.04 7.55
N LEU A 170 12.84 -11.71 6.45
CA LEU A 170 11.89 -12.02 5.37
C LEU A 170 10.85 -13.06 5.79
N ALA A 171 11.11 -13.84 6.85
CA ALA A 171 10.14 -14.75 7.42
C ALA A 171 9.03 -14.03 8.22
N ASN A 172 9.17 -12.72 8.46
CA ASN A 172 8.18 -11.95 9.22
C ASN A 172 6.84 -11.87 8.44
N PRO A 173 5.76 -12.48 8.93
CA PRO A 173 4.48 -12.54 8.23
C PRO A 173 3.89 -11.16 7.92
N LYS A 174 4.21 -10.19 8.77
CA LYS A 174 3.76 -8.80 8.62
C LYS A 174 4.32 -8.13 7.36
N ILE A 175 5.53 -8.49 6.93
CA ILE A 175 6.13 -7.94 5.70
C ILE A 175 5.31 -8.38 4.49
N TRP A 176 4.97 -9.66 4.41
CA TRP A 176 4.17 -10.20 3.32
C TRP A 176 2.76 -9.63 3.30
N ALA A 177 2.14 -9.41 4.47
CA ALA A 177 0.86 -8.71 4.54
C ALA A 177 0.95 -7.29 3.93
N LYS A 178 2.01 -6.53 4.24
CA LYS A 178 2.22 -5.19 3.63
C LYS A 178 2.39 -5.26 2.12
N VAL A 179 3.23 -6.18 1.62
CA VAL A 179 3.46 -6.35 0.17
C VAL A 179 2.15 -6.67 -0.55
N THR A 180 1.34 -7.58 -0.01
CA THR A 180 0.02 -7.91 -0.56
C THR A 180 -0.92 -6.70 -0.59
N ILE A 181 -0.95 -5.90 0.47
CA ILE A 181 -1.80 -4.69 0.54
C ILE A 181 -1.33 -3.64 -0.48
N VAL A 182 -0.02 -3.41 -0.61
CA VAL A 182 0.54 -2.46 -1.59
C VAL A 182 0.29 -2.95 -3.03
N LEU A 183 0.34 -4.26 -3.26
CA LEU A 183 -0.04 -4.85 -4.54
C LEU A 183 -1.52 -4.62 -4.85
N ALA A 184 -2.41 -4.84 -3.89
CA ALA A 184 -3.82 -4.56 -4.03
C ALA A 184 -4.09 -3.07 -4.31
N LEU A 185 -3.37 -2.15 -3.65
CA LEU A 185 -3.42 -0.72 -3.96
C LEU A 185 -3.03 -0.42 -5.41
N THR A 186 -2.01 -1.12 -5.92
CA THR A 186 -1.54 -0.92 -7.29
C THR A 186 -2.55 -1.41 -8.32
N LEU A 187 -3.09 -2.61 -8.12
CA LEU A 187 -4.16 -3.14 -8.98
C LEU A 187 -5.41 -2.25 -8.94
N ASN A 188 -5.78 -1.76 -7.76
CA ASN A 188 -6.90 -0.83 -7.59
C ASN A 188 -6.65 0.50 -8.31
N GLY A 189 -5.45 1.06 -8.20
CA GLY A 189 -5.06 2.28 -8.92
C GLY A 189 -5.16 2.10 -10.44
N LEU A 190 -4.65 0.99 -10.98
CA LEU A 190 -4.76 0.68 -12.41
C LEU A 190 -6.23 0.58 -12.85
N LEU A 191 -7.09 -0.08 -12.06
CA LEU A 191 -8.52 -0.17 -12.32
C LEU A 191 -9.19 1.20 -12.32
N LEU A 192 -8.85 2.06 -11.35
CA LEU A 192 -9.37 3.43 -11.26
C LEU A 192 -8.98 4.28 -12.48
N HIS A 193 -7.72 4.22 -12.91
CA HIS A 193 -7.24 4.93 -14.10
C HIS A 193 -7.90 4.43 -15.40
N ALA A 194 -8.18 3.13 -15.50
CA ALA A 194 -8.80 2.55 -16.69
C ALA A 194 -10.32 2.79 -16.78
N THR A 195 -11.02 2.87 -15.64
CA THR A 195 -12.49 2.83 -15.62
C THR A 195 -13.11 4.07 -14.98
N VAL A 196 -12.74 4.35 -13.73
CA VAL A 196 -13.40 5.36 -12.90
C VAL A 196 -13.03 6.77 -13.33
N ILE A 197 -11.75 7.05 -13.57
CA ILE A 197 -11.29 8.40 -13.95
C ILE A 197 -11.90 8.84 -15.29
N PRO A 198 -11.87 8.04 -16.38
CA PRO A 198 -12.50 8.43 -17.64
C PRO A 198 -14.01 8.73 -17.50
N LEU A 199 -14.70 7.91 -16.69
CA LEU A 199 -16.14 8.04 -16.45
C LEU A 199 -16.49 9.31 -15.65
N VAL A 200 -15.69 9.60 -14.61
CA VAL A 200 -15.79 10.80 -13.79
C VAL A 200 -15.55 12.07 -14.60
N LEU A 201 -14.50 12.07 -15.43
CA LEU A 201 -14.10 13.24 -16.21
C LEU A 201 -15.02 13.50 -17.40
N ALA A 202 -15.73 12.49 -17.90
CA ALA A 202 -16.67 12.65 -19.01
C ALA A 202 -17.92 13.47 -18.64
N LYS A 203 -18.37 13.44 -17.38
CA LYS A 203 -19.61 14.10 -16.93
C LYS A 203 -19.52 14.62 -15.48
N PRO A 204 -18.65 15.61 -15.19
CA PRO A 204 -18.42 16.10 -13.82
C PRO A 204 -19.64 16.82 -13.19
N GLN A 205 -20.55 17.33 -14.03
CA GLN A 205 -21.73 18.10 -13.62
C GLN A 205 -22.95 17.24 -13.24
N ARG A 206 -22.82 15.90 -13.23
CA ARG A 206 -23.91 14.99 -12.90
C ARG A 206 -23.66 14.26 -11.58
N PRO A 207 -24.71 13.75 -10.90
CA PRO A 207 -24.52 12.96 -9.69
C PRO A 207 -23.74 11.69 -10.02
N LEU A 208 -22.57 11.54 -9.41
CA LEU A 208 -21.53 10.53 -9.69
C LEU A 208 -22.05 9.11 -9.94
N LEU A 209 -23.05 8.69 -9.15
CA LEU A 209 -23.56 7.32 -9.19
C LEU A 209 -24.94 7.19 -9.85
N MET A 210 -25.65 8.28 -10.17
CA MET A 210 -27.05 8.18 -10.64
C MET A 210 -27.19 7.66 -12.06
N ASP A 211 -26.25 8.00 -12.94
CA ASP A 211 -26.24 7.57 -14.34
C ASP A 211 -25.57 6.19 -14.53
N LEU A 212 -25.14 5.55 -13.43
CA LEU A 212 -24.42 4.28 -13.46
C LEU A 212 -25.35 3.10 -13.24
N SER A 213 -25.07 2.00 -13.95
CA SER A 213 -25.69 0.72 -13.65
C SER A 213 -25.35 0.26 -12.23
N PHE A 214 -26.16 -0.62 -11.65
CA PHE A 214 -25.89 -1.17 -10.32
C PHE A 214 -24.47 -1.77 -10.22
N GLY A 215 -24.04 -2.51 -11.24
CA GLY A 215 -22.70 -3.09 -11.29
C GLY A 215 -21.58 -2.03 -11.29
N GLN A 216 -21.70 -1.00 -12.13
CA GLN A 216 -20.73 0.10 -12.17
C GLN A 216 -20.66 0.86 -10.83
N ARG A 217 -21.82 1.03 -10.19
CA ARG A 217 -21.91 1.65 -8.86
C ARG A 217 -21.19 0.83 -7.80
N MET A 218 -21.38 -0.49 -7.79
CA MET A 218 -20.71 -1.38 -6.84
C MET A 218 -19.20 -1.42 -7.07
N ILE A 219 -18.75 -1.42 -8.33
CA ILE A 219 -17.32 -1.32 -8.67
C ILE A 219 -16.74 -0.02 -8.11
N PHE A 220 -17.42 1.12 -8.31
CA PHE A 220 -16.95 2.40 -7.82
C PHE A 220 -16.82 2.42 -6.29
N ILE A 221 -17.85 1.96 -5.56
CA ILE A 221 -17.83 1.87 -4.09
C ILE A 221 -16.73 0.91 -3.62
N GLY A 222 -16.59 -0.23 -4.27
CA GLY A 222 -15.54 -1.22 -3.98
C GLY A 222 -14.14 -0.63 -4.16
N CYS A 223 -13.88 0.07 -5.26
CA CYS A 223 -12.58 0.69 -5.52
C CYS A 223 -12.22 1.76 -4.47
N GLY A 224 -13.21 2.55 -4.05
CA GLY A 224 -13.04 3.53 -2.97
C GLY A 224 -12.75 2.87 -1.62
N ALA A 225 -13.50 1.83 -1.26
CA ALA A 225 -13.28 1.08 -0.03
C ALA A 225 -11.91 0.39 0.01
N VAL A 226 -11.50 -0.24 -1.09
CA VAL A 226 -10.16 -0.85 -1.25
C VAL A 226 -9.09 0.22 -1.11
N SER A 227 -9.23 1.37 -1.76
CA SER A 227 -8.28 2.49 -1.67
C SER A 227 -8.10 2.95 -0.23
N GLY A 228 -9.16 3.44 0.40
CA GLY A 228 -9.09 4.02 1.74
C GLY A 228 -8.56 3.02 2.77
N VAL A 229 -9.17 1.83 2.84
CA VAL A 229 -8.78 0.83 3.84
C VAL A 229 -7.34 0.35 3.65
N SER A 230 -6.88 0.15 2.42
CA SER A 230 -5.53 -0.37 2.16
C SER A 230 -4.44 0.65 2.49
N TRP A 231 -4.67 1.94 2.22
CA TRP A 231 -3.73 3.00 2.59
C TRP A 231 -3.54 3.10 4.10
N TYR A 232 -4.65 3.12 4.86
CA TYR A 232 -4.58 3.17 6.33
C TYR A 232 -4.07 1.86 6.93
N ALA A 233 -4.38 0.70 6.34
CA ALA A 233 -3.82 -0.58 6.77
C ALA A 233 -2.31 -0.65 6.57
N ALA A 234 -1.81 -0.23 5.40
CA ALA A 234 -0.37 -0.17 5.12
C ALA A 234 0.34 0.76 6.11
N PHE A 235 -0.25 1.93 6.40
CA PHE A 235 0.24 2.87 7.41
C PHE A 235 0.27 2.26 8.82
N ALA A 236 -0.84 1.66 9.26
CA ALA A 236 -0.95 1.04 10.58
C ALA A 236 0.06 -0.10 10.76
N LEU A 237 0.22 -0.96 9.75
CA LEU A 237 1.27 -1.99 9.77
C LEU A 237 2.68 -1.35 9.73
N GLY A 238 2.83 -0.18 9.11
CA GLY A 238 4.03 0.66 9.22
C GLY A 238 4.39 0.97 10.67
N LEU A 239 3.40 1.40 11.44
CA LEU A 239 3.53 1.91 12.80
C LEU A 239 3.64 0.82 13.88
N LEU A 240 2.78 -0.20 13.82
CA LEU A 240 2.55 -1.17 14.90
C LEU A 240 3.67 -2.23 14.99
N ARG A 241 4.79 -1.89 15.64
CA ARG A 241 5.96 -2.78 15.78
C ARG A 241 5.65 -4.04 16.58
N GLU A 242 4.64 -3.99 17.43
CA GLU A 242 4.17 -5.06 18.32
C GLU A 242 3.70 -6.30 17.53
N PHE A 243 3.33 -6.14 16.25
CA PHE A 243 2.85 -7.24 15.42
C PHE A 243 3.98 -8.03 14.74
N ASN A 244 5.23 -7.54 14.79
CA ASN A 244 6.36 -8.21 14.17
C ASN A 244 6.53 -9.62 14.76
N ASN A 245 6.42 -10.65 13.92
CA ASN A 245 6.51 -12.07 14.31
C ASN A 245 5.50 -12.53 15.39
N ARG A 246 4.46 -11.73 15.67
CA ARG A 246 3.42 -12.06 16.68
C ARG A 246 2.08 -12.43 16.06
N VAL A 247 1.77 -11.86 14.90
CA VAL A 247 0.49 -12.04 14.21
C VAL A 247 0.72 -12.68 12.86
N ALA A 248 -0.08 -13.69 12.51
CA ALA A 248 0.04 -14.38 11.23
C ALA A 248 -0.41 -13.47 10.07
N ALA A 249 0.21 -13.60 8.90
CA ALA A 249 -0.13 -12.82 7.71
C ALA A 249 -1.61 -12.99 7.34
N GLY A 250 -2.13 -14.22 7.41
CA GLY A 250 -3.53 -14.52 7.11
C GLY A 250 -4.52 -13.78 8.03
N GLN A 251 -4.19 -13.59 9.31
CA GLN A 251 -5.05 -12.83 10.23
C GLN A 251 -5.07 -11.34 9.87
N LEU A 252 -3.92 -10.76 9.53
CA LEU A 252 -3.81 -9.37 9.10
C LEU A 252 -4.58 -9.13 7.79
N LEU A 253 -4.46 -10.05 6.83
CA LEU A 253 -5.17 -9.98 5.55
C LEU A 253 -6.66 -10.20 5.70
N CYS A 254 -7.09 -11.10 6.59
CA CYS A 254 -8.51 -11.31 6.90
C CYS A 254 -9.11 -10.04 7.52
N LEU A 255 -8.44 -9.44 8.51
CA LEU A 255 -8.88 -8.17 9.11
C LEU A 255 -8.98 -7.06 8.06
N TRP A 256 -7.99 -6.96 7.18
CA TRP A 256 -7.99 -6.01 6.06
C TRP A 256 -9.18 -6.24 5.10
N LEU A 257 -9.43 -7.47 4.67
CA LEU A 257 -10.56 -7.81 3.79
C LEU A 257 -11.92 -7.54 4.44
N VAL A 258 -12.09 -7.92 5.71
CA VAL A 258 -13.31 -7.61 6.47
C VAL A 258 -13.52 -6.11 6.58
N SER A 259 -12.46 -5.34 6.82
CA SER A 259 -12.54 -3.88 6.90
C SER A 259 -12.98 -3.27 5.56
N ILE A 260 -12.49 -3.78 4.43
CA ILE A 260 -12.96 -3.37 3.09
C ILE A 260 -14.45 -3.65 2.93
N LEU A 261 -14.91 -4.86 3.27
CA LEU A 261 -16.32 -5.24 3.14
C LEU A 261 -17.23 -4.35 4.01
N VAL A 262 -16.82 -4.07 5.24
CA VAL A 262 -17.56 -3.18 6.16
C VAL A 262 -17.66 -1.77 5.58
N VAL A 263 -16.55 -1.18 5.14
CA VAL A 263 -16.54 0.18 4.57
C VAL A 263 -17.38 0.25 3.29
N ALA A 264 -17.29 -0.75 2.41
CA ALA A 264 -18.10 -0.83 1.20
C ALA A 264 -19.60 -0.95 1.52
N ALA A 265 -19.96 -1.82 2.47
CA ALA A 265 -21.35 -2.02 2.89
C ALA A 265 -21.94 -0.77 3.53
N VAL A 266 -21.19 -0.09 4.42
CA VAL A 266 -21.61 1.17 5.04
C VAL A 266 -21.81 2.26 3.99
N THR A 267 -20.89 2.38 3.02
CA THR A 267 -20.99 3.37 1.94
C THR A 267 -22.20 3.10 1.05
N ALA A 268 -22.44 1.84 0.69
CA ALA A 268 -23.60 1.43 -0.10
C ALA A 268 -24.91 1.70 0.65
N LEU A 269 -24.97 1.35 1.95
CA LEU A 269 -26.14 1.61 2.79
C LEU A 269 -26.41 3.12 2.92
N ALA A 270 -25.39 3.91 3.23
CA ALA A 270 -25.51 5.36 3.31
C ALA A 270 -26.04 5.95 2.00
N PHE A 271 -25.52 5.48 0.86
CA PHE A 271 -26.02 5.89 -0.44
C PHE A 271 -27.51 5.51 -0.66
N HIS A 272 -27.92 4.29 -0.29
CA HIS A 272 -29.32 3.87 -0.38
C HIS A 272 -30.26 4.69 0.51
N LEU A 273 -29.80 5.10 1.70
CA LEU A 273 -30.60 5.88 2.66
C LEU A 273 -30.66 7.38 2.32
N LEU A 274 -29.60 7.94 1.72
CA LEU A 274 -29.48 9.38 1.43
C LEU A 274 -30.04 9.79 0.06
N LEU A 275 -30.43 8.85 -0.80
CA LEU A 275 -31.15 9.18 -2.03
C LEU A 275 -32.65 9.43 -1.73
N PRO A 276 -33.21 10.61 -2.08
CA PRO A 276 -34.65 10.80 -2.13
C PRO A 276 -35.24 9.78 -3.09
N ARG A 277 -36.29 9.08 -2.62
CA ARG A 277 -37.04 8.13 -3.45
C ARG A 277 -37.61 8.89 -4.66
N PRO A 278 -37.46 8.39 -5.90
CA PRO A 278 -38.19 8.93 -7.03
C PRO A 278 -39.68 8.70 -6.76
N GLY A 279 -40.40 9.77 -6.42
CA GLY A 279 -41.82 9.70 -6.04
C GLY A 279 -42.33 10.85 -5.17
N ALA A 280 -41.46 11.59 -4.48
CA ALA A 280 -41.86 12.84 -3.82
C ALA A 280 -41.82 14.00 -4.82
N ALA A 281 -42.66 13.94 -5.86
CA ALA A 281 -43.01 15.17 -6.58
C ALA A 281 -43.71 16.09 -5.57
N PRO A 282 -43.29 17.37 -5.41
CA PRO A 282 -44.16 18.32 -4.76
C PRO A 282 -45.44 18.36 -5.58
N MET A 283 -46.59 18.10 -4.95
CA MET A 283 -47.86 18.45 -5.54
C MET A 283 -47.83 19.96 -5.77
N GLN A 284 -47.46 20.37 -6.98
CA GLN A 284 -47.67 21.72 -7.47
C GLN A 284 -49.18 21.89 -7.56
N GLY A 285 -49.77 22.33 -6.46
CA GLY A 285 -51.07 22.94 -6.47
C GLY A 285 -50.96 24.28 -7.20
N ARG A 286 -51.48 24.33 -8.42
CA ARG A 286 -52.51 25.26 -8.91
C ARG A 286 -52.64 25.13 -10.42
#